data_AF-A0A174JKG8-F1
#
_entry.id   AF-A0A174JKG8-F1
#
_cell.length_a   1.000
_cell.length_b   1.000
_cell.length_c   1.000
_cell.angle_alpha   90.00
_cell.angle_beta   90.00
_cell.angle_gamma   90.00
#
_symmetry.space_group_name_H-M   'P 1'
#
loop_
_entity.id
_entity.type
_entity.pdbx_description
1 polymer ?
#
loop_
_entity_poly.entity_id
_entity_poly.type
_entity_poly.pdbx_seq_one_letter_code
_entity_poly.pdbx_strand_id
1 'polypeptide(L)'
;MVRISWADKEIKKHKIHNLVEQALKDPRFKEAQKKQADEDIKRAFDSFLLISVDYLYRECDYNKDQILAYMEFIIRQLKFVETDADYFLLLNEALLDDIGIDILNSSFKKESVDKSV
;
A
#
# COMPACT_ATOMS: atom_id res chain seq x y z
N MET A 1 -37.63 39.02 9.61
CA MET A 1 -36.32 38.38 9.88
C MET A 1 -36.57 37.18 10.79
N VAL A 2 -36.60 35.95 10.25
CA VAL A 2 -36.92 34.74 11.03
C VAL A 2 -35.71 34.40 11.89
N ARG A 3 -35.82 34.52 13.22
CA ARG A 3 -34.78 34.09 14.15
C ARG A 3 -34.78 32.56 14.18
N ILE A 4 -33.82 31.93 13.51
CA ILE A 4 -33.58 30.49 13.64
C ILE A 4 -33.12 30.25 15.08
N SER A 5 -33.93 29.49 15.85
CA SER A 5 -33.60 29.13 17.22
C SER A 5 -32.35 28.24 17.24
N TRP A 6 -31.52 28.36 18.28
CA TRP A 6 -30.38 27.45 18.49
C TRP A 6 -30.82 25.98 18.56
N ALA A 7 -32.02 25.73 19.07
CA ALA A 7 -32.63 24.40 19.06
C ALA A 7 -32.88 23.88 17.63
N ASP A 8 -33.32 24.73 16.70
CA ASP A 8 -33.54 24.34 15.30
C ASP A 8 -32.24 24.02 14.57
N LYS A 9 -31.12 24.65 14.97
CA LYS A 9 -29.79 24.36 14.42
C LYS A 9 -29.29 22.99 14.85
N GLU A 10 -29.43 22.65 16.13
CA GLU A 10 -29.03 21.34 16.65
C GLU A 10 -29.90 20.21 16.07
N ILE A 11 -31.21 20.43 15.94
CA ILE A 11 -32.11 19.45 15.29
C ILE A 11 -31.73 19.24 13.82
N LYS A 12 -31.40 20.31 13.08
CA LYS A 12 -30.92 20.20 11.69
C LYS A 12 -29.56 19.49 11.61
N LYS A 13 -28.63 19.79 12.50
CA LYS A 13 -27.31 19.16 12.58
C LYS A 13 -27.42 17.67 12.87
N HIS A 14 -28.27 17.27 13.82
CA HIS A 14 -28.54 15.86 14.12
C HIS A 14 -29.20 15.13 12.93
N LYS A 15 -30.12 15.77 12.20
CA LYS A 15 -30.70 15.20 10.98
C LYS A 15 -29.65 15.00 9.89
N ILE A 16 -28.78 15.98 9.66
CA ILE A 16 -27.68 15.87 8.69
C ILE A 16 -26.72 14.75 9.10
N HIS A 17 -26.36 14.68 10.38
CA HIS A 17 -25.49 13.63 10.91
C HIS A 17 -26.08 12.23 10.70
N ASN A 18 -27.36 12.03 11.01
CA ASN A 18 -28.05 10.75 10.79
C ASN A 18 -28.13 10.38 9.29
N LEU A 19 -28.32 11.36 8.40
CA LEU A 19 -28.33 11.12 6.95
C LEU A 19 -26.94 10.73 6.42
N VAL A 20 -25.89 11.37 6.93
CA VAL A 20 -24.50 11.01 6.61
C VAL A 20 -24.18 9.61 7.13
N GLU A 21 -24.58 9.27 8.35
CA GLU A 21 -24.40 7.92 8.88
C GLU A 21 -25.16 6.85 8.08
N GLN A 22 -26.38 7.15 7.64
CA GLN A 22 -27.17 6.24 6.81
C GLN A 22 -26.54 6.06 5.42
N ALA A 23 -25.99 7.13 4.84
CA ALA A 23 -25.25 7.06 3.57
C ALA A 23 -23.94 6.25 3.70
N LEU A 24 -23.23 6.37 4.82
CA LEU A 24 -22.02 5.58 5.12
C LEU A 24 -22.34 4.09 5.39
N LYS A 25 -23.56 3.78 5.85
CA LYS A 25 -24.05 2.41 6.05
C LYS A 25 -24.61 1.79 4.76
N ASP A 26 -24.82 2.57 3.69
CA ASP A 26 -25.28 2.07 2.39
C ASP A 26 -24.23 1.12 1.78
N PRO A 27 -24.60 -0.13 1.47
CA PRO A 27 -23.70 -1.10 0.84
C PRO A 27 -23.04 -0.57 -0.43
N ARG A 28 -23.73 0.27 -1.21
CA ARG A 28 -23.20 0.86 -2.45
C ARG A 28 -22.07 1.85 -2.18
N PHE A 29 -22.11 2.57 -1.06
CA PHE A 29 -21.04 3.49 -0.66
C PHE A 29 -19.82 2.72 -0.15
N LYS A 30 -20.03 1.59 0.54
CA LYS A 30 -18.95 0.68 0.93
C LYS A 30 -18.32 -0.03 -0.26
N GLU A 31 -19.13 -0.46 -1.22
CA GLU A 31 -18.65 -1.06 -2.48
C GLU A 31 -17.90 -0.04 -3.34
N ALA A 32 -18.39 1.19 -3.45
CA ALA A 32 -17.70 2.26 -4.16
C ALA A 32 -16.37 2.63 -3.50
N GLN A 33 -16.32 2.72 -2.17
CA GLN A 33 -15.07 2.94 -1.43
C GLN A 33 -14.11 1.76 -1.57
N LYS A 34 -14.60 0.52 -1.50
CA LYS A 34 -13.78 -0.67 -1.72
C LYS A 34 -13.22 -0.69 -3.14
N LYS A 35 -14.04 -0.40 -4.14
CA LYS A 35 -13.61 -0.31 -5.53
C LYS A 35 -12.57 0.79 -5.74
N GLN A 36 -12.76 1.95 -5.12
CA GLN A 36 -11.78 3.02 -5.15
C GLN A 36 -10.46 2.59 -4.50
N ALA A 37 -10.53 1.92 -3.35
CA ALA A 37 -9.35 1.38 -2.68
C ALA A 37 -8.65 0.31 -3.53
N ASP A 38 -9.39 -0.59 -4.18
CA ASP A 38 -8.85 -1.60 -5.07
C ASP A 38 -8.17 -0.95 -6.30
N GLU A 39 -8.76 0.10 -6.86
CA GLU A 39 -8.17 0.88 -7.96
C GLU A 39 -6.89 1.62 -7.55
N ASP A 40 -6.88 2.20 -6.34
CA ASP A 40 -5.71 2.91 -5.81
C ASP A 40 -4.57 1.93 -5.47
N ILE A 41 -4.88 0.76 -4.88
CA ILE A 41 -3.92 -0.33 -4.65
C ILE A 41 -3.35 -0.81 -5.98
N LYS A 42 -4.19 -1.06 -6.98
CA LYS A 42 -3.75 -1.46 -8.31
C LYS A 42 -2.81 -0.42 -8.91
N ARG A 43 -3.16 0.88 -8.83
CA ARG A 43 -2.33 1.97 -9.36
C ARG A 43 -0.99 2.06 -8.64
N ALA A 44 -0.96 1.90 -7.33
CA ALA A 44 0.27 1.88 -6.55
C ALA A 44 1.17 0.70 -6.97
N PHE A 45 0.60 -0.49 -7.13
CA PHE A 45 1.32 -1.68 -7.58
C PHE A 45 1.86 -1.54 -9.00
N ASP A 46 1.04 -1.07 -9.95
CA ASP A 46 1.46 -0.79 -11.33
C ASP A 46 2.62 0.22 -11.36
N SER A 47 2.55 1.28 -10.54
CA SER A 47 3.59 2.30 -10.44
C SER A 47 4.89 1.73 -9.89
N PHE A 48 4.82 0.90 -8.86
CA PHE A 48 5.99 0.21 -8.29
C PHE A 48 6.67 -0.69 -9.33
N LEU A 49 5.90 -1.50 -10.07
CA LEU A 49 6.43 -2.36 -11.13
C LEU A 49 7.10 -1.58 -12.26
N LEU A 50 6.51 -0.46 -12.67
CA LEU A 50 7.11 0.38 -13.70
C LEU A 50 8.45 0.97 -13.25
N ILE A 51 8.53 1.47 -12.01
CA ILE A 51 9.76 2.02 -11.45
C ILE A 51 10.84 0.94 -11.35
N SER A 52 10.49 -0.27 -10.89
CA SER A 52 11.47 -1.35 -10.75
C SER A 52 11.99 -1.84 -12.11
N VAL A 53 11.11 -2.01 -13.10
CA VAL A 53 11.52 -2.39 -14.46
C VAL A 53 12.38 -1.30 -15.12
N ASP A 54 12.04 -0.03 -14.95
CA ASP A 54 12.84 1.08 -15.48
C ASP A 54 14.25 1.10 -14.89
N TYR A 55 14.36 0.95 -13.56
CA TYR A 55 15.65 0.82 -12.88
C TYR A 55 16.46 -0.38 -13.38
N LEU A 56 15.84 -1.57 -13.46
CA LEU A 56 16.52 -2.78 -13.93
C LEU A 56 17.00 -2.63 -15.38
N TYR A 57 16.18 -2.04 -16.26
CA TYR A 57 16.51 -1.87 -17.67
C TYR A 57 17.58 -0.81 -17.89
N ARG A 58 17.49 0.35 -17.24
CA ARG A 58 18.36 1.51 -17.50
C ARG A 58 19.61 1.57 -16.63
N GLU A 59 19.49 1.20 -15.36
CA GLU A 59 20.57 1.33 -14.38
C GLU A 59 21.32 0.02 -14.17
N CYS A 60 20.66 -1.12 -14.40
CA CYS A 60 21.27 -2.45 -14.26
C CYS A 60 21.53 -3.15 -15.60
N ASP A 61 21.30 -2.48 -16.74
CA ASP A 61 21.49 -2.98 -18.10
C ASP A 61 20.78 -4.33 -18.40
N TYR A 62 19.63 -4.58 -17.76
CA TYR A 62 18.90 -5.81 -18.04
C TYR A 62 18.34 -5.80 -19.45
N ASN A 63 18.54 -6.91 -20.17
CA ASN A 63 17.88 -7.13 -21.45
C ASN A 63 16.42 -7.60 -21.27
N LYS A 64 15.68 -7.69 -22.37
CA LYS A 64 14.27 -8.09 -22.38
C LYS A 64 14.01 -9.43 -21.69
N ASP A 65 14.86 -10.43 -21.91
CA ASP A 65 14.66 -11.77 -21.35
C ASP A 65 14.88 -11.77 -19.83
N GLN A 66 15.84 -10.99 -19.34
CA GLN A 66 16.06 -10.79 -17.90
C GLN A 66 14.89 -10.04 -17.24
N ILE A 67 14.32 -9.04 -17.91
CA ILE A 67 13.10 -8.37 -17.43
C ILE A 67 11.92 -9.36 -17.39
N LEU A 68 11.74 -10.21 -18.41
CA LEU A 68 10.69 -11.23 -18.40
C LEU A 68 10.88 -12.21 -17.24
N ALA A 69 12.11 -12.67 -16.98
CA ALA A 69 12.40 -13.53 -15.85
C ALA A 69 12.09 -12.86 -14.49
N TYR A 70 12.36 -11.55 -14.36
CA TYR A 70 11.96 -10.78 -13.19
C TYR A 70 10.44 -10.68 -13.03
N MET A 71 9.70 -10.45 -14.12
CA MET A 71 8.23 -10.44 -14.08
C MET A 71 7.64 -11.81 -13.69
N GLU A 72 8.20 -12.90 -14.22
CA GLU A 72 7.81 -14.26 -13.84
C GLU A 72 8.12 -14.56 -12.36
N PHE A 73 9.24 -14.05 -11.84
CA PHE A 73 9.56 -14.12 -10.42
C PHE A 73 8.48 -13.42 -9.59
N ILE A 74 8.13 -12.16 -9.90
CA ILE A 74 7.09 -11.43 -9.17
C ILE A 74 5.76 -12.19 -9.18
N ILE A 75 5.30 -12.67 -10.35
CA ILE A 75 4.03 -13.40 -10.47
C ILE A 75 4.03 -14.66 -9.60
N ARG A 76 5.16 -15.36 -9.50
CA ARG A 76 5.28 -16.51 -8.58
C ARG A 76 5.19 -16.09 -7.12
N GLN A 77 5.82 -14.98 -6.74
CA GLN A 77 5.78 -14.50 -5.36
C GLN A 77 4.39 -13.99 -4.95
N LEU A 78 3.66 -13.33 -5.86
CA LEU A 78 2.32 -12.84 -5.57
C LEU A 78 1.33 -13.94 -5.16
N LYS A 79 1.57 -15.19 -5.55
CA LYS A 79 0.74 -16.33 -5.10
C LYS A 79 0.76 -16.47 -3.57
N PHE A 80 1.86 -16.12 -2.93
CA PHE A 80 1.98 -16.21 -1.47
C PHE A 80 1.18 -15.13 -0.74
N VAL A 81 0.82 -14.01 -1.40
CA VAL A 81 -0.05 -12.98 -0.79
C VAL A 81 -1.38 -13.58 -0.32
N GLU A 82 -1.92 -14.55 -1.08
CA GLU A 82 -3.20 -15.19 -0.76
C GLU A 82 -3.04 -16.47 0.06
N THR A 83 -1.92 -17.19 -0.11
CA THR A 83 -1.75 -18.54 0.45
C THR A 83 -0.91 -18.58 1.72
N ASP A 84 -0.14 -17.53 2.02
CA ASP A 84 0.78 -17.47 3.16
C ASP A 84 0.90 -16.03 3.67
N ALA A 85 0.19 -15.73 4.76
CA ALA A 85 0.16 -14.40 5.35
C ALA A 85 1.53 -13.96 5.91
N ASP A 86 2.41 -14.90 6.26
CA ASP A 86 3.67 -14.61 6.95
C ASP A 86 4.87 -14.60 5.99
N TYR A 87 4.70 -15.07 4.75
CA TYR A 87 5.77 -15.18 3.75
C TYR A 87 6.61 -13.90 3.61
N PHE A 88 5.96 -12.73 3.44
CA PHE A 88 6.65 -11.47 3.26
C PHE A 88 7.26 -10.91 4.55
N LEU A 89 6.75 -11.30 5.72
CA LEU A 89 7.38 -10.96 7.00
C LEU A 89 8.70 -11.71 7.13
N LEU A 90 8.70 -13.02 6.90
CA LEU A 90 9.89 -13.86 6.94
C LEU A 90 10.92 -13.46 5.88
N LEU A 91 10.47 -13.08 4.67
CA LEU A 91 11.35 -12.55 3.64
C LEU A 91 12.02 -11.24 4.09
N ASN A 92 11.26 -10.35 4.73
CA ASN A 92 11.79 -9.09 5.25
C ASN A 92 12.79 -9.31 6.39
N GLU A 93 12.54 -10.26 7.29
CA GLU A 93 13.48 -10.67 8.34
C GLU A 93 14.78 -11.21 7.73
N ALA A 94 14.68 -12.08 6.72
CA ALA A 94 15.84 -12.61 6.02
C ALA A 94 16.66 -11.49 5.34
N LEU A 95 16.03 -10.51 4.70
CA LEU A 95 16.73 -9.37 4.10
C LEU A 95 17.41 -8.47 5.13
N LEU A 96 16.79 -8.29 6.30
CA LEU A 96 17.39 -7.53 7.40
C LEU A 96 18.62 -8.25 7.99
N ASP A 97 18.62 -9.57 7.99
CA ASP A 97 19.75 -10.35 8.47
C ASP A 97 20.85 -10.50 7.43
N ASP A 98 20.51 -10.73 6.17
CA ASP A 98 21.46 -10.97 5.08
C ASP A 98 22.14 -9.68 4.59
N ILE A 99 21.36 -8.61 4.40
CA ILE A 99 21.85 -7.37 3.77
C ILE A 99 21.52 -6.11 4.59
N GLY A 100 20.96 -6.26 5.78
CA GLY A 100 20.71 -5.14 6.68
C GLY A 100 19.56 -4.23 6.25
N ILE A 101 18.67 -4.68 5.36
CA ILE A 101 17.56 -3.87 4.83
C ILE A 101 16.23 -4.40 5.39
N ASP A 102 15.50 -3.52 6.07
CA ASP A 102 14.11 -3.74 6.49
C ASP A 102 13.19 -2.86 5.65
N ILE A 103 12.52 -3.48 4.69
CA ILE A 103 11.63 -2.82 3.74
C ILE A 103 10.32 -2.41 4.44
N LEU A 104 9.75 -3.29 5.26
CA LEU A 104 8.45 -3.06 5.89
C LEU A 104 8.50 -1.93 6.93
N ASN A 105 9.63 -1.76 7.62
CA ASN A 105 9.84 -0.65 8.56
C ASN A 105 10.69 0.50 7.99
N SER A 106 11.06 0.44 6.70
CA SER A 106 11.87 1.46 6.03
C SER A 106 13.17 1.80 6.78
N SER A 107 13.86 0.78 7.29
CA SER A 107 15.05 0.94 8.11
C SER A 107 16.27 0.19 7.56
N PHE A 108 17.46 0.69 7.86
CA PHE A 108 18.73 0.12 7.41
C PHE A 108 19.64 -0.08 8.63
N LYS A 109 20.20 -1.28 8.81
CA LYS A 109 21.28 -1.50 9.78
C LYS A 109 22.48 -0.67 9.30
N LYS A 110 22.85 0.36 10.06
CA LYS A 110 24.12 1.06 9.82
C LYS A 110 25.23 0.08 10.13
N GLU A 111 26.09 -0.20 9.14
CA GLU A 111 27.35 -0.89 9.42
C GLU A 111 28.09 -0.10 10.52
N SER A 112 28.32 -0.75 11.65
CA SER A 112 29.28 -0.24 12.62
C SER A 112 30.63 -0.31 11.94
N VAL A 113 31.14 0.85 11.49
CA VAL A 113 32.54 0.97 11.10
C VAL A 113 33.35 0.58 12.32
N ASP A 114 33.89 -0.64 12.29
CA ASP A 114 34.86 -1.11 13.26
C ASP A 114 36.12 -0.26 13.05
N LYS A 115 36.22 0.84 13.80
CA LYS A 115 37.45 1.63 13.91
C LYS A 115 38.41 0.86 14.80
N SER A 116 38.93 -0.24 14.27
CA SER A 116 40.13 -0.87 14.79
C SER A 116 41.34 -0.22 14.09
N VAL A 117 41.85 0.87 14.68
CA VAL A 117 43.20 1.41 14.48
C VAL A 117 43.89 1.45 15.84
#